data_AF-A0A2T7Q1E0-F1
#
_entry.id   AF-A0A2T7Q1E0-F1
#
_cell.length_a   1.000
_cell.length_b   1.000
_cell.length_c   1.000
_cell.angle_alpha   90.00
_cell.angle_beta   90.00
_cell.angle_gamma   90.00
#
_symmetry.space_group_name_H-M   'P 1'
#
loop_
_entity.id
_entity.type
_entity.pdbx_description
1 polymer ?
#
loop_
_entity_poly.entity_id
_entity_poly.type
_entity_poly.pdbx_seq_one_letter_code
_entity_poly.pdbx_strand_id
1 'polypeptide(L)'
;MGMWHSPNRLVHHQIDYILLPRCFKSSINKANMRTYPVAEIGSDHDMVLINLQQKAKQLSDTPPPKFGLIRRSCKKQTLQKFFKDTIGGKFAALNPVECDVGTPTGNIKEMPLSTAQEVLGRQRNNKQPWVTNDILDLSDQKRALKREKESKLKAAYKYKELNCAIKKRDEGR
;
A
#
# COMPACT_ATOMS: atom_id res chain seq x y z
N MET A 1 -1.39 41.52 10.78
CA MET A 1 0.03 41.67 11.16
C MET A 1 0.82 41.52 9.87
N GLY A 2 1.43 42.61 9.38
CA GLY A 2 2.28 42.56 8.17
C GLY A 2 3.68 42.09 8.57
N MET A 3 4.40 41.50 7.61
CA MET A 3 5.76 40.99 7.84
C MET A 3 6.80 42.05 7.51
N TRP A 4 6.52 42.99 6.61
CA TRP A 4 7.38 44.14 6.39
C TRP A 4 6.89 45.34 7.21
N HIS A 5 7.84 46.09 7.78
CA HIS A 5 7.60 47.25 8.64
C HIS A 5 8.31 48.47 8.06
N SER A 6 7.62 49.60 7.98
CA SER A 6 8.31 50.85 7.66
C SER A 6 9.34 51.20 8.75
N PRO A 7 10.38 52.01 8.45
CA PRO A 7 11.41 52.38 9.43
C PRO A 7 10.84 53.03 10.72
N ASN A 8 9.71 53.71 10.61
CA ASN A 8 8.99 54.32 11.73
C ASN A 8 7.91 53.39 12.36
N ARG A 9 7.80 52.14 11.89
CA ARG A 9 6.85 51.10 12.34
C ARG A 9 5.37 51.49 12.29
N LEU A 10 5.00 52.49 11.48
CA LEU A 10 3.61 52.93 11.31
C LEU A 10 2.86 52.17 10.22
N VAL A 11 3.59 51.64 9.24
CA VAL A 11 3.02 50.93 8.08
C VAL A 11 3.52 49.49 8.08
N HIS A 12 2.59 48.58 7.81
CA HIS A 12 2.85 47.16 7.74
C HIS A 12 2.35 46.60 6.41
N HIS A 13 3.18 45.80 5.73
CA HIS A 13 2.80 45.12 4.50
C HIS A 13 2.99 43.60 4.59
N GLN A 14 2.11 42.86 3.92
CA GLN A 14 2.21 41.41 3.80
C GLN A 14 2.69 41.08 2.38
N ILE A 15 4.01 41.02 2.20
CA ILE A 15 4.64 40.81 0.88
C ILE A 15 5.40 39.48 0.79
N ASP A 16 5.71 38.85 1.93
CA ASP A 16 6.40 37.56 1.99
C ASP A 16 5.41 36.39 2.03
N TYR A 17 5.61 35.36 1.20
CA TYR A 17 4.73 34.20 1.14
C TYR A 17 5.52 32.90 0.98
N ILE A 18 5.12 31.88 1.73
CA ILE A 18 5.60 30.51 1.51
C ILE A 18 4.51 29.74 0.75
N LEU A 19 4.75 29.49 -0.53
CA LEU A 19 3.83 28.76 -1.40
C LEU A 19 4.13 27.26 -1.37
N LEU A 20 3.08 26.45 -1.18
CA LEU A 20 3.18 24.99 -1.17
C LEU A 20 2.17 24.37 -2.15
N PRO A 21 2.55 23.28 -2.83
CA PRO A 21 1.60 22.50 -3.62
C PRO A 21 0.42 22.01 -2.79
N ARG A 22 -0.77 21.95 -3.40
CA ARG A 22 -2.01 21.53 -2.72
C ARG A 22 -1.93 20.13 -2.08
N CYS A 23 -1.09 19.24 -2.61
CA CYS A 23 -0.89 17.90 -2.05
C CYS A 23 -0.27 17.91 -0.64
N PHE A 24 0.46 18.96 -0.25
CA PHE A 24 1.05 19.09 1.08
C PHE A 24 0.14 19.79 2.08
N LYS A 25 -1.09 20.18 1.70
CA LYS A 25 -2.04 20.88 2.58
C LYS A 25 -2.27 20.15 3.91
N SER A 26 -2.34 18.82 3.88
CA SER A 26 -2.51 17.97 5.07
C SER A 26 -1.24 17.79 5.89
N SER A 27 -0.07 18.07 5.32
CA SER A 27 1.22 18.04 6.00
C SER A 27 1.52 19.33 6.76
N ILE A 28 0.78 20.42 6.53
CA ILE A 28 1.03 21.68 7.22
C ILE A 28 0.60 21.56 8.68
N ASN A 29 1.56 21.69 9.60
CA ASN A 29 1.26 21.77 11.02
C ASN A 29 0.93 23.22 11.40
N LYS A 30 -0.36 23.55 11.32
CA LYS A 30 -0.87 24.89 11.61
C LYS A 30 -0.59 25.35 13.04
N ALA A 31 -0.58 24.44 14.01
CA ALA A 31 -0.34 24.77 15.42
C ALA A 31 1.10 25.26 15.69
N ASN A 32 2.05 24.84 14.84
CA ASN A 32 3.45 25.23 14.94
C ASN A 32 3.87 26.23 13.86
N MET A 33 2.92 26.90 13.20
CA MET A 33 3.21 28.00 12.28
C MET A 33 3.27 29.30 13.09
N ARG A 34 4.37 30.05 12.97
CA ARG A 34 4.57 31.28 13.75
C ARG A 34 5.27 32.32 12.89
N THR A 35 4.89 33.57 13.11
CA THR A 35 5.66 34.73 12.66
C THR A 35 6.45 35.23 13.86
N TYR A 36 7.73 35.51 13.67
CA TYR A 36 8.63 36.02 14.70
C TYR A 36 8.89 37.51 14.44
N PRO A 37 8.10 38.40 15.04
CA PRO A 37 8.37 39.81 14.99
C PRO A 37 9.62 40.08 15.82
N VAL A 38 10.58 40.81 15.25
CA VAL A 38 11.88 41.10 15.90
C VAL A 38 12.74 39.84 16.07
N ALA A 39 12.92 39.05 15.00
CA ALA A 39 14.15 38.27 14.92
C ALA A 39 15.33 39.27 14.99
N GLU A 40 16.39 38.98 15.76
CA GLU A 40 17.57 39.85 16.01
C GLU A 40 18.40 40.19 14.75
N ILE A 41 17.80 40.08 13.57
CA ILE A 41 18.40 40.27 12.25
C ILE A 41 18.49 41.75 11.86
N GLY A 42 17.87 42.66 12.63
CA GLY A 42 17.93 44.10 12.35
C GLY A 42 17.27 44.49 11.01
N SER A 43 16.43 43.60 10.45
CA SER A 43 15.69 43.81 9.23
C SER A 43 14.31 44.39 9.53
N ASP A 44 13.81 45.15 8.56
CA ASP A 44 12.42 45.59 8.43
C ASP A 44 11.44 44.43 8.12
N HIS A 45 11.91 43.18 7.98
CA HIS A 45 11.07 42.00 7.79
C HIS A 45 10.99 41.08 9.02
N ASP A 46 9.80 40.53 9.26
CA ASP A 46 9.53 39.48 10.23
C ASP A 46 9.75 38.10 9.60
N MET A 47 10.35 37.20 10.38
CA MET A 47 10.57 35.83 9.95
C MET A 47 9.28 35.01 10.01
N VAL A 48 8.98 34.26 8.96
CA VAL A 48 7.86 33.30 8.92
C VAL A 48 8.39 31.88 9.02
N LEU A 49 7.92 31.13 10.00
CA LEU A 49 8.24 29.72 10.17
C LEU A 49 7.01 28.85 9.88
N ILE A 50 7.18 27.89 8.98
CA ILE A 50 6.21 26.83 8.71
C ILE A 50 6.81 25.47 9.05
N ASN A 51 6.02 24.65 9.73
CA ASN A 51 6.39 23.28 10.07
C ASN A 51 5.58 22.29 9.23
N LEU A 52 6.27 21.37 8.56
CA LEU A 52 5.65 20.32 7.74
C LEU A 52 5.79 18.96 8.44
N GLN A 53 4.68 18.30 8.72
CA GLN A 53 4.62 16.92 9.18
C GLN A 53 4.48 15.98 7.99
N GLN A 54 5.55 15.25 7.70
CA GLN A 54 5.54 14.16 6.73
C GLN A 54 5.62 12.81 7.44
N LYS A 55 4.74 11.89 7.09
CA LYS A 55 4.83 10.50 7.51
C LYS A 55 5.56 9.72 6.42
N ALA A 56 6.76 9.26 6.72
CA ALA A 56 7.44 8.32 5.84
C ALA A 56 6.60 7.04 5.76
N LYS A 57 6.39 6.55 4.53
CA LYS A 57 5.75 5.24 4.35
C LYS A 57 6.80 4.18 4.64
N GLN A 58 6.54 3.35 5.65
CA GLN A 58 7.32 2.12 5.82
C GLN A 58 7.06 1.23 4.61
N LEU A 59 8.11 0.96 3.83
CA LEU A 59 8.07 0.00 2.74
C LEU A 59 8.27 -1.38 3.38
N SER A 60 7.18 -2.12 3.60
CA SER A 60 7.27 -3.53 3.94
C SER A 60 7.46 -4.33 2.65
N ASP A 61 8.60 -5.00 2.50
CA ASP A 61 8.86 -5.88 1.34
C ASP A 61 7.85 -7.01 1.22
N THR A 62 7.21 -7.37 2.33
CA THR A 62 6.15 -8.36 2.37
C THR A 62 4.80 -7.65 2.42
N PRO A 63 4.00 -7.62 1.34
CA PRO A 63 2.61 -7.22 1.49
C PRO A 63 1.96 -8.20 2.47
N PRO A 64 1.19 -7.72 3.46
CA PRO A 64 0.45 -8.61 4.34
C PRO A 64 -0.38 -9.56 3.45
N PRO A 65 -0.53 -10.84 3.83
CA PRO A 65 -1.45 -11.73 3.13
C PRO A 65 -2.76 -10.98 3.02
N LYS A 66 -3.30 -10.86 1.81
CA LYS A 66 -4.59 -10.19 1.63
C LYS A 66 -5.64 -11.07 2.29
N PHE A 67 -5.84 -10.92 3.60
CA PHE A 67 -6.84 -11.56 4.44
C PHE A 67 -8.26 -11.07 4.10
N GLY A 68 -8.54 -10.77 2.83
CA GLY A 68 -9.91 -10.72 2.30
C GLY A 68 -10.56 -12.12 2.29
N LEU A 69 -9.79 -13.16 2.60
CA LEU A 69 -10.19 -14.58 2.64
C LEU A 69 -11.34 -14.89 3.61
N ILE A 70 -11.50 -14.13 4.71
CA ILE A 70 -12.23 -14.66 5.88
C ILE A 70 -13.68 -14.15 5.98
N ARG A 71 -14.00 -12.94 5.50
CA ARG A 71 -15.24 -12.29 5.95
C ARG A 71 -16.53 -12.76 5.22
N ARG A 72 -16.46 -13.31 4.01
CA ARG A 72 -17.65 -13.74 3.25
C ARG A 72 -17.83 -15.26 3.15
N SER A 73 -16.73 -16.02 3.10
CA SER A 73 -16.76 -17.50 2.99
C SER A 73 -17.23 -18.17 4.29
N CYS A 74 -16.95 -17.58 5.46
CA CYS A 74 -17.48 -18.02 6.75
C CYS A 74 -19.02 -17.97 6.85
N LYS A 75 -19.76 -17.41 5.88
CA LYS A 75 -21.24 -17.48 5.89
C LYS A 75 -21.79 -18.83 5.41
N LYS A 76 -21.00 -19.62 4.67
CA LYS A 76 -21.45 -20.93 4.15
C LYS A 76 -20.97 -22.04 5.07
N GLN A 77 -21.90 -22.65 5.82
CA GLN A 77 -21.60 -23.70 6.79
C GLN A 77 -20.89 -24.91 6.16
N THR A 78 -21.20 -25.23 4.90
CA THR A 78 -20.55 -26.29 4.12
C THR A 78 -19.06 -26.04 3.88
N LEU A 79 -18.68 -24.79 3.55
CA LEU A 79 -17.28 -24.42 3.33
C LEU A 79 -16.47 -24.44 4.63
N GLN A 80 -17.10 -24.08 5.75
CA GLN A 80 -16.45 -24.18 7.05
C GLN A 80 -16.13 -25.62 7.44
N LYS A 81 -17.07 -26.55 7.22
CA LYS A 81 -16.84 -27.98 7.48
C LYS A 81 -15.70 -28.52 6.62
N PHE A 82 -15.80 -28.31 5.30
CA PHE A 82 -14.75 -28.72 4.37
C PHE A 82 -13.37 -28.13 4.73
N PHE A 83 -13.30 -26.84 5.08
CA PHE A 83 -12.05 -26.23 5.53
C PHE A 83 -11.48 -26.88 6.80
N LYS A 84 -12.33 -27.16 7.80
CA LYS A 84 -11.91 -27.83 9.03
C LYS A 84 -11.40 -29.25 8.76
N ASP A 85 -12.09 -29.99 7.91
CA ASP A 85 -11.70 -31.36 7.55
C ASP A 85 -10.37 -31.38 6.79
N THR A 86 -10.20 -30.48 5.82
CA THR A 86 -8.96 -30.37 5.03
C THR A 86 -7.78 -29.92 5.90
N ILE A 87 -7.96 -28.97 6.82
CA ILE A 87 -6.91 -28.58 7.76
C ILE A 87 -6.59 -29.72 8.73
N GLY A 88 -7.62 -30.38 9.28
CA GLY A 88 -7.46 -31.49 10.21
C GLY A 88 -6.68 -32.64 9.60
N GLY A 89 -6.98 -33.01 8.35
CA GLY A 89 -6.24 -34.04 7.62
C GLY A 89 -4.77 -33.66 7.35
N LYS A 90 -4.51 -32.41 6.94
CA LYS A 90 -3.14 -31.92 6.72
C LYS A 90 -2.34 -31.84 8.02
N PHE A 91 -2.98 -31.51 9.13
CA PHE A 91 -2.33 -31.46 10.44
C PHE A 91 -2.08 -32.85 11.02
N ALA A 92 -2.99 -33.80 10.81
CA ALA A 92 -2.80 -35.20 11.20
C ALA A 92 -1.65 -35.88 10.44
N ALA A 93 -1.38 -35.45 9.21
CA ALA A 93 -0.24 -35.92 8.41
C ALA A 93 1.12 -35.33 8.85
N LEU A 94 1.14 -34.28 9.69
CA LEU A 94 2.37 -33.75 10.27
C LEU A 94 2.81 -34.64 11.44
N ASN A 95 3.63 -35.65 11.16
CA ASN A 95 4.27 -36.46 12.20
C ASN A 95 5.35 -35.64 12.93
N PRO A 96 5.28 -35.48 14.26
CA PRO A 96 6.25 -34.70 15.02
C PRO A 96 7.61 -35.42 15.23
N VAL A 97 7.78 -36.64 14.71
CA VAL A 97 8.87 -37.54 15.09
C VAL A 97 10.17 -37.30 14.31
N GLU A 98 10.16 -36.60 13.16
CA GLU A 98 11.34 -36.50 12.28
C GLU A 98 11.76 -35.07 11.87
N CYS A 99 11.28 -34.03 12.56
CA CYS A 99 11.50 -32.65 12.09
C CYS A 99 12.33 -31.80 13.06
N ASP A 100 13.46 -31.28 12.55
CA ASP A 100 14.27 -30.20 13.15
C ASP A 100 13.38 -29.00 13.53
N VAL A 101 13.51 -28.47 14.75
CA VAL A 101 12.55 -27.57 15.44
C VAL A 101 12.13 -26.33 14.64
N GLY A 102 12.96 -25.87 13.69
CA GLY A 102 12.64 -24.77 12.78
C GLY A 102 11.65 -25.12 11.65
N THR A 103 11.58 -26.38 11.23
CA THR A 103 10.73 -26.84 10.12
C THR A 103 9.25 -27.02 10.48
N PRO A 104 8.85 -27.55 11.66
CA PRO A 104 7.46 -27.62 12.08
C PRO A 104 6.82 -26.23 12.24
N THR A 105 7.58 -25.25 12.75
CA THR A 105 7.04 -23.91 13.02
C THR A 105 6.71 -23.15 11.74
N GLY A 106 7.48 -23.34 10.67
CA GLY A 106 7.15 -22.84 9.34
C GLY A 106 5.90 -23.52 8.76
N ASN A 107 5.87 -24.85 8.80
CA ASN A 107 4.76 -25.65 8.30
C ASN A 107 3.43 -25.31 8.97
N ILE A 108 3.42 -25.11 10.29
CA ILE A 108 2.20 -24.73 11.04
C ILE A 108 1.70 -23.34 10.64
N LYS A 109 2.57 -22.40 10.27
CA LYS A 109 2.16 -21.05 9.83
C LYS A 109 1.67 -21.04 8.39
N GLU A 110 2.31 -21.82 7.51
CA GLU A 110 1.98 -21.85 6.09
C GLU A 110 0.78 -22.75 5.78
N MET A 111 0.59 -23.84 6.51
CA MET A 111 -0.47 -24.82 6.24
C MET A 111 -1.89 -24.22 6.33
N PRO A 112 -2.26 -23.41 7.35
CA PRO A 112 -3.56 -22.74 7.39
C PRO A 112 -3.72 -21.74 6.24
N LEU A 113 -2.66 -21.03 5.86
CA LEU A 113 -2.68 -20.05 4.76
C LEU A 113 -2.87 -20.73 3.40
N SER A 114 -2.12 -21.80 3.14
CA SER A 114 -2.23 -22.63 1.94
C SER A 114 -3.61 -23.25 1.81
N THR A 115 -4.11 -23.85 2.91
CA THR A 115 -5.45 -24.46 2.92
C THR A 115 -6.55 -23.41 2.78
N ALA A 116 -6.37 -22.22 3.35
CA ALA A 116 -7.31 -21.11 3.15
C ALA A 116 -7.32 -20.66 1.69
N GLN A 117 -6.16 -20.59 1.04
CA GLN A 117 -6.07 -20.24 -0.37
C GLN A 117 -6.71 -21.29 -1.28
N GLU A 118 -6.55 -22.58 -0.98
CA GLU A 118 -7.15 -23.69 -1.73
C GLU A 118 -8.68 -23.75 -1.56
N VAL A 119 -9.15 -23.75 -0.32
CA VAL A 119 -10.57 -23.96 0.01
C VAL A 119 -11.41 -22.70 -0.21
N LEU A 120 -10.90 -21.54 0.20
CA LEU A 120 -11.65 -20.29 0.18
C LEU A 120 -11.39 -19.46 -1.08
N GLY A 121 -10.27 -19.71 -1.77
CA GLY A 121 -9.86 -18.99 -2.97
C GLY A 121 -9.52 -17.52 -2.70
N ARG A 122 -8.86 -16.87 -3.65
CA ARG A 122 -8.58 -15.43 -3.52
C ARG A 122 -9.83 -14.61 -3.86
N GLN A 123 -10.44 -13.99 -2.83
CA GLN A 123 -11.56 -13.09 -3.07
C GLN A 123 -11.10 -11.84 -3.82
N ARG A 124 -11.55 -11.68 -5.06
CA ARG A 124 -11.34 -10.47 -5.86
C ARG A 124 -12.55 -9.56 -5.70
N ASN A 125 -12.35 -8.38 -5.12
CA ASN A 125 -13.34 -7.31 -5.18
C ASN A 125 -13.17 -6.61 -6.52
N ASN A 126 -14.01 -6.97 -7.49
CA ASN A 126 -14.11 -6.17 -8.68
C ASN A 126 -15.00 -4.95 -8.40
N LYS A 127 -14.41 -3.76 -8.42
CA LYS A 127 -15.16 -2.51 -8.26
C LYS A 127 -15.74 -2.00 -9.57
N GLN A 128 -15.25 -2.50 -10.71
CA GLN A 128 -15.55 -1.96 -12.03
C GLN A 128 -16.19 -3.04 -12.90
N PRO A 129 -17.46 -2.90 -13.31
CA PRO A 129 -18.19 -3.96 -14.01
C PRO A 129 -17.56 -4.37 -15.34
N TRP A 130 -16.77 -3.50 -15.97
CA TRP A 130 -16.06 -3.80 -17.22
C TRP A 130 -14.82 -4.69 -17.03
N VAL A 131 -14.29 -4.82 -15.81
CA VAL A 131 -13.07 -5.59 -15.54
C VAL A 131 -13.42 -7.07 -15.32
N THR A 132 -13.13 -7.94 -16.29
CA THR A 132 -13.38 -9.38 -16.16
C THR A 132 -12.33 -10.09 -15.30
N ASN A 133 -12.65 -11.29 -14.82
CA ASN A 133 -11.70 -12.11 -14.04
C ASN A 133 -10.42 -12.40 -14.84
N ASP A 134 -10.53 -12.65 -16.13
CA ASP A 134 -9.42 -12.90 -17.04
C ASP A 134 -8.44 -11.71 -17.09
N ILE A 135 -8.95 -10.48 -17.13
CA ILE A 135 -8.13 -9.26 -17.09
C ILE A 135 -7.41 -9.14 -15.74
N LEU A 136 -8.08 -9.54 -14.65
CA LEU A 136 -7.48 -9.57 -13.31
C LEU A 136 -6.38 -10.63 -13.20
N ASP A 137 -6.54 -11.80 -13.83
CA ASP A 137 -5.53 -12.85 -13.91
C ASP A 137 -4.29 -12.39 -14.67
N LEU A 138 -4.47 -11.81 -15.86
CA LEU A 138 -3.36 -11.23 -16.63
C LEU A 138 -2.66 -10.10 -15.86
N SER A 139 -3.42 -9.31 -15.11
CA SER A 139 -2.87 -8.25 -14.27
C SER A 139 -2.06 -8.78 -13.08
N ASP A 140 -2.47 -9.91 -12.50
CA ASP A 140 -1.74 -10.59 -11.44
C ASP A 140 -0.45 -11.24 -11.98
N GLN A 141 -0.51 -11.91 -13.14
CA GLN A 141 0.68 -12.43 -13.85
C GLN A 141 1.69 -11.31 -14.15
N LYS A 142 1.19 -10.16 -14.64
CA LYS A 142 2.03 -8.98 -14.91
C LYS A 142 2.70 -8.45 -13.64
N ARG A 143 2.02 -8.54 -12.50
CA ARG A 143 2.56 -8.14 -11.19
C ARG A 143 3.60 -9.12 -10.67
N ALA A 144 3.45 -10.41 -10.95
CA ALA A 144 4.42 -11.45 -10.59
C ALA A 144 5.76 -11.26 -11.33
N LEU A 145 5.71 -10.94 -12.63
CA LEU A 145 6.92 -10.65 -13.44
C LEU A 145 7.75 -9.47 -12.90
N LYS A 146 7.13 -8.52 -12.20
CA LYS A 146 7.88 -7.41 -11.56
C LYS A 146 8.65 -7.84 -10.30
N ARG A 147 8.25 -8.96 -9.69
CA ARG A 147 8.89 -9.53 -8.49
C ARG A 147 9.95 -10.56 -8.84
N GLU A 148 9.81 -11.19 -10.01
CA GLU A 148 10.73 -12.21 -10.49
C GLU A 148 12.05 -11.57 -10.97
N LYS A 149 13.19 -12.12 -10.53
CA LYS A 149 14.53 -11.74 -10.98
C LYS A 149 14.91 -12.44 -12.29
N GLU A 150 13.94 -12.71 -13.18
CA GLU A 150 14.22 -13.26 -14.51
C GLU A 150 15.11 -12.28 -15.31
N SER A 151 15.84 -12.79 -16.31
CA SER A 151 16.68 -11.93 -17.16
C SER A 151 15.84 -10.76 -17.69
N LYS A 152 16.34 -9.53 -17.53
CA LYS A 152 15.59 -8.28 -17.82
C LYS A 152 14.91 -8.30 -19.19
N LEU A 153 15.52 -8.96 -20.17
CA LEU A 153 15.02 -9.09 -21.54
C LEU A 153 13.78 -10.00 -21.65
N LYS A 154 13.79 -11.19 -21.04
CA LYS A 154 12.64 -12.12 -21.09
C LYS A 154 11.45 -11.56 -20.30
N ALA A 155 11.71 -10.98 -19.14
CA ALA A 155 10.69 -10.33 -18.33
C ALA A 155 10.04 -9.13 -19.06
N ALA A 156 10.82 -8.34 -19.79
CA ALA A 156 10.31 -7.23 -20.59
C ALA A 156 9.41 -7.69 -21.75
N TYR A 157 9.78 -8.76 -22.45
CA TYR A 157 8.97 -9.35 -23.51
C TYR A 157 7.62 -9.84 -22.98
N LYS A 158 7.64 -10.70 -21.95
CA LYS A 158 6.40 -11.20 -21.30
C LYS A 158 5.54 -10.05 -20.76
N TYR A 159 6.15 -9.01 -20.20
CA TYR A 159 5.43 -7.84 -19.71
C TYR A 159 4.70 -7.10 -20.85
N LYS A 160 5.33 -6.96 -22.01
CA LYS A 160 4.74 -6.35 -23.20
C LYS A 160 3.57 -7.20 -23.71
N GLU A 161 3.74 -8.52 -23.81
CA GLU A 161 2.67 -9.44 -24.22
C GLU A 161 1.46 -9.36 -23.30
N LEU A 162 1.66 -9.40 -21.98
CA LEU A 162 0.57 -9.27 -21.01
C LEU A 162 -0.14 -7.92 -21.10
N ASN A 163 0.59 -6.83 -21.34
CA ASN A 163 -0.05 -5.52 -21.56
C ASN A 163 -0.88 -5.50 -22.84
N CYS A 164 -0.39 -6.05 -23.94
CA CYS A 164 -1.16 -6.17 -25.19
C CYS A 164 -2.39 -7.06 -25.00
N ALA A 165 -2.25 -8.16 -24.27
CA ALA A 165 -3.34 -9.09 -23.96
C ALA A 165 -4.43 -8.47 -23.08
N ILE A 166 -4.06 -7.58 -22.16
CA ILE A 166 -5.01 -6.79 -21.35
C ILE A 166 -5.74 -5.78 -22.24
N LYS A 167 -5.00 -5.00 -23.05
CA LYS A 167 -5.60 -3.99 -23.94
C LYS A 167 -6.58 -4.58 -24.94
N LYS A 168 -6.22 -5.68 -25.62
CA LYS A 168 -7.11 -6.36 -26.57
C LYS A 168 -8.42 -6.82 -25.93
N ARG A 169 -8.38 -7.26 -24.66
CA ARG A 169 -9.58 -7.70 -23.93
C ARG A 169 -10.43 -6.55 -23.41
N ASP A 170 -9.81 -5.38 -23.22
CA ASP A 170 -10.48 -4.15 -22.81
C ASP A 170 -11.13 -3.46 -24.03
N GLU A 171 -10.46 -3.48 -25.18
CA GLU A 171 -10.89 -2.86 -26.45
C GLU A 171 -11.84 -3.73 -27.28
N GLY A 172 -11.77 -5.06 -27.16
CA GLY A 172 -12.62 -6.00 -27.89
C GLY A 172 -14.04 -6.15 -27.30
N ARG A 173 -14.53 -5.13 -26.59
CA ARG A 173 -15.80 -5.13 -25.86
C ARG A 173 -16.65 -3.92 -26.19
#